data_AF-A0ABD1TIV9-F1
#
_entry.id   AF-A0ABD1TIV9-F1
#
_cell.length_a   1.000
_cell.length_b   1.000
_cell.length_c   1.000
_cell.angle_alpha   90.00
_cell.angle_beta   90.00
_cell.angle_gamma   90.00
#
_symmetry.space_group_name_H-M   'P 1'
#
loop_
_entity.id
_entity.type
_entity.pdbx_description
1 polymer ?
#
loop_
_entity_poly.entity_id
_entity_poly.type
_entity_poly.pdbx_seq_one_letter_code
_entity_poly.pdbx_strand_id
1 'polypeptide(L)'
;MQVVQEKDESLQGYLARFSRATLGIKDLQMSDVATAIMNSMRNRASKMSLSKNPLESMHDLLKKRDKYIDAEEVDIVTKSLWKRRETETHKRKSHDDRKMTDKGKQRVVHTSKDNTRDRSTRQKYEDTQTYTPLNTPRTKVLMEIRDMKDLEWPKPMA
;
A
#
# COMPACT_ATOMS: atom_id res chain seq x y z
N MET A 1 -32.02 -14.82 11.08
CA MET A 1 -31.24 -15.39 9.97
C MET A 1 -29.92 -14.64 9.91
N GLN A 2 -28.78 -15.30 10.10
CA GLN A 2 -27.47 -14.62 10.11
C GLN A 2 -26.64 -15.15 8.94
N VAL A 3 -26.74 -14.45 7.79
CA VAL A 3 -25.85 -14.68 6.64
C VAL A 3 -24.71 -13.71 6.81
N VAL A 4 -23.49 -14.20 7.01
CA VAL A 4 -22.27 -13.39 7.25
C VAL A 4 -21.31 -13.55 6.10
N GLN A 5 -20.69 -12.45 5.67
CA GLN A 5 -19.68 -12.47 4.62
C GLN A 5 -18.46 -13.26 5.10
N GLU A 6 -18.10 -14.30 4.34
CA GLU A 6 -16.96 -15.16 4.67
C GLU A 6 -15.61 -14.50 4.36
N LYS A 7 -14.51 -15.09 4.86
CA LYS A 7 -13.17 -14.49 4.74
C LYS A 7 -12.66 -14.42 3.29
N ASP A 8 -13.01 -15.38 2.46
CA ASP A 8 -12.51 -15.48 1.09
C ASP A 8 -13.65 -15.32 0.07
N GLU A 9 -14.80 -14.82 0.53
CA GLU A 9 -15.98 -14.57 -0.28
C GLU A 9 -16.02 -13.11 -0.75
N SER A 10 -16.23 -12.91 -2.06
CA SER A 10 -16.45 -11.58 -2.63
C SER A 10 -17.77 -10.98 -2.15
N LEU A 11 -17.85 -9.65 -2.11
CA LEU A 11 -19.08 -8.96 -1.71
C LEU A 11 -20.27 -9.37 -2.59
N GLN A 12 -20.04 -9.60 -3.89
CA GLN A 12 -21.06 -10.09 -4.80
C GLN A 12 -21.56 -11.49 -4.42
N GLY A 13 -20.66 -12.41 -4.09
CA GLY A 13 -21.03 -13.76 -3.64
C GLY A 13 -21.88 -13.72 -2.37
N TYR A 14 -21.44 -12.92 -1.40
CA TYR A 14 -22.18 -12.70 -0.15
C TYR A 14 -23.58 -12.14 -0.40
N LEU A 15 -23.70 -11.10 -1.23
CA LEU A 15 -25.00 -10.47 -1.53
C LEU A 15 -25.94 -11.42 -2.28
N ALA A 16 -25.43 -12.33 -3.11
CA ALA A 16 -26.24 -13.36 -3.75
C ALA A 16 -26.81 -14.36 -2.72
N ARG A 17 -25.98 -14.80 -1.76
CA ARG A 17 -26.44 -15.67 -0.66
C ARG A 17 -27.43 -14.95 0.24
N PHE A 18 -27.16 -13.70 0.57
CA PHE A 18 -28.04 -12.84 1.35
C PHE A 18 -29.41 -12.68 0.66
N SER A 19 -29.41 -12.35 -0.63
CA SER A 19 -30.65 -12.24 -1.42
C SER A 19 -31.46 -13.54 -1.38
N ARG A 20 -30.82 -14.68 -1.66
CA ARG A 20 -31.49 -15.99 -1.62
C ARG A 20 -32.08 -16.31 -0.24
N ALA A 21 -31.37 -15.95 0.82
CA ALA A 21 -31.83 -16.09 2.19
C ALA A 21 -33.07 -15.21 2.49
N THR A 22 -33.10 -13.99 1.95
CA THR A 22 -34.21 -13.05 2.18
C THR A 22 -35.47 -13.32 1.36
N LEU A 23 -35.36 -14.03 0.22
CA LEU A 23 -36.50 -14.28 -0.70
C LEU A 23 -37.69 -15.00 -0.04
N GLY A 24 -37.45 -15.80 1.00
CA GLY A 24 -38.50 -16.54 1.71
C GLY A 24 -39.15 -15.79 2.87
N ILE A 25 -38.67 -14.58 3.20
CA ILE A 25 -39.13 -13.82 4.36
C ILE A 25 -40.30 -12.92 3.94
N LYS A 26 -41.50 -13.22 4.45
CA LYS A 26 -42.67 -12.34 4.30
C LYS A 26 -42.46 -11.04 5.07
N ASP A 27 -42.94 -9.93 4.51
CA ASP A 27 -42.97 -8.60 5.14
C ASP A 27 -41.62 -8.07 5.61
N LEU A 28 -40.53 -8.45 4.92
CA LEU A 28 -39.18 -8.02 5.25
C LEU A 28 -39.02 -6.49 5.10
N GLN A 29 -38.81 -5.81 6.22
CA GLN A 29 -38.65 -4.36 6.24
C GLN A 29 -37.24 -3.95 5.77
N MET A 30 -37.15 -2.80 5.09
CA MET A 30 -35.87 -2.30 4.59
C MET A 30 -34.88 -1.99 5.73
N SER A 31 -35.38 -1.57 6.89
CA SER A 31 -34.59 -1.38 8.11
C SER A 31 -33.90 -2.68 8.55
N ASP A 32 -34.62 -3.80 8.52
CA ASP A 32 -34.09 -5.10 8.93
C ASP A 32 -33.01 -5.57 7.96
N VAL A 33 -33.24 -5.37 6.65
CA VAL A 33 -32.23 -5.62 5.61
C VAL A 33 -30.99 -4.78 5.85
N ALA A 34 -31.15 -3.48 6.12
CA ALA A 34 -30.04 -2.57 6.33
C ALA A 34 -29.21 -2.96 7.55
N THR A 35 -29.86 -3.25 8.67
CA THR A 35 -29.19 -3.69 9.90
C THR A 35 -28.49 -5.04 9.69
N ALA A 36 -29.15 -5.99 9.03
CA ALA A 36 -28.57 -7.30 8.74
C ALA A 36 -27.30 -7.16 7.88
N ILE A 37 -27.35 -6.40 6.77
CA ILE A 37 -26.20 -6.16 5.89
C ILE A 37 -25.07 -5.44 6.64
N MET A 38 -25.39 -4.40 7.43
CA MET A 38 -24.39 -3.63 8.17
C MET A 38 -23.63 -4.48 9.19
N ASN A 39 -24.34 -5.37 9.89
CA ASN A 39 -23.74 -6.25 10.88
C ASN A 39 -22.90 -7.35 10.23
N SER A 40 -23.37 -7.87 9.10
CA SER A 40 -22.85 -9.11 8.52
C SER A 40 -21.84 -8.95 7.38
N MET A 41 -21.72 -7.76 6.78
CA MET A 41 -20.61 -7.43 5.88
C MET A 41 -19.26 -7.48 6.61
N ARG A 42 -18.15 -7.59 5.87
CA ARG A 42 -16.80 -7.55 6.44
C ARG A 42 -16.12 -6.19 6.30
N ASN A 43 -16.32 -5.52 5.17
CA ASN A 43 -15.62 -4.28 4.86
C ASN A 43 -16.08 -3.12 5.78
N ARG A 44 -15.18 -2.63 6.63
CA ARG A 44 -15.46 -1.54 7.58
C ARG A 44 -15.84 -0.23 6.88
N ALA A 45 -15.19 0.12 5.78
CA ALA A 45 -15.49 1.35 5.05
C ALA A 45 -16.91 1.31 4.46
N SER A 46 -17.31 0.17 3.90
CA SER A 46 -18.67 -0.03 3.40
C SER A 46 -19.71 0.02 4.53
N LYS A 47 -19.42 -0.56 5.72
CA LYS A 47 -20.30 -0.40 6.91
C LYS A 47 -20.46 1.06 7.33
N MET A 48 -19.36 1.81 7.39
CA MET A 48 -19.39 3.24 7.73
C MET A 48 -20.13 4.06 6.67
N SER A 49 -20.05 3.67 5.39
CA SER A 49 -20.81 4.32 4.32
C SER A 49 -22.32 4.09 4.46
N LEU A 50 -22.72 2.87 4.84
CA LEU A 50 -24.11 2.52 5.13
C LEU A 50 -24.65 3.20 6.40
N SER A 51 -23.81 3.43 7.41
CA SER A 51 -24.26 4.13 8.63
C SER A 51 -24.49 5.61 8.39
N LYS A 52 -23.69 6.24 7.50
CA LYS A 52 -23.83 7.66 7.14
C LYS A 52 -25.01 7.91 6.22
N ASN A 53 -25.24 6.99 5.30
CA ASN A 53 -26.35 7.03 4.36
C ASN A 53 -27.12 5.72 4.54
N PRO A 54 -28.21 5.69 5.31
CA PRO A 54 -29.02 4.49 5.48
C PRO A 54 -29.64 4.03 4.16
N LEU A 55 -30.17 2.81 4.13
CA LEU A 55 -30.89 2.27 2.99
C LEU A 55 -32.37 2.57 3.14
N GLU A 56 -32.92 3.41 2.28
CA GLU A 56 -34.34 3.77 2.28
C GLU A 56 -35.14 2.90 1.31
N SER A 57 -34.50 2.43 0.23
CA SER A 57 -35.13 1.64 -0.81
C SER A 57 -34.25 0.50 -1.31
N MET A 58 -34.88 -0.47 -1.98
CA MET A 58 -34.16 -1.52 -2.73
C MET A 58 -33.31 -0.94 -3.87
N HIS A 59 -33.72 0.18 -4.47
CA HIS A 59 -32.93 0.85 -5.49
C HIS A 59 -31.60 1.39 -4.94
N ASP A 60 -31.63 1.99 -3.74
CA ASP A 60 -30.42 2.47 -3.07
C ASP A 60 -29.47 1.32 -2.72
N LEU A 61 -30.03 0.17 -2.34
CA LEU A 61 -29.24 -1.04 -2.08
C LEU A 61 -28.49 -1.46 -3.34
N LEU A 62 -29.15 -1.54 -4.49
CA LEU A 62 -28.52 -1.90 -5.77
C LEU A 62 -27.42 -0.89 -6.15
N LYS A 63 -27.71 0.40 -6.05
CA LYS A 63 -26.73 1.46 -6.36
C LYS A 63 -25.49 1.41 -5.45
N LYS A 64 -25.67 1.11 -4.16
CA LYS A 64 -24.54 0.94 -3.23
C LYS A 64 -23.80 -0.37 -3.46
N ARG A 65 -24.51 -1.44 -3.80
CA ARG A 65 -23.93 -2.75 -4.14
C ARG A 65 -22.90 -2.61 -5.25
N ASP A 66 -23.25 -1.94 -6.35
CA ASP A 66 -22.31 -1.78 -7.48
C ASP A 66 -21.06 -0.99 -7.05
N LYS A 67 -21.25 0.15 -6.37
CA LYS A 67 -20.14 0.96 -5.84
C LYS A 67 -19.22 0.20 -4.88
N TYR A 68 -19.78 -0.67 -4.04
CA TYR A 68 -18.98 -1.43 -3.08
C TYR A 68 -18.23 -2.58 -3.74
N ILE A 69 -18.77 -3.17 -4.79
CA ILE A 69 -18.07 -4.16 -5.62
C ILE A 69 -16.88 -3.48 -6.30
N ASP A 70 -17.09 -2.34 -6.95
CA ASP A 70 -16.01 -1.58 -7.59
C ASP A 70 -14.91 -1.21 -6.58
N ALA A 71 -15.30 -0.75 -5.38
CA ALA A 71 -14.35 -0.41 -4.32
C ALA A 71 -13.59 -1.64 -3.78
N GLU A 72 -14.24 -2.81 -3.70
CA GLU A 72 -13.59 -4.06 -3.32
C GLU A 72 -12.56 -4.50 -4.37
N GLU A 73 -12.88 -4.40 -5.66
CA GLU A 73 -11.95 -4.70 -6.74
C GLU A 73 -10.71 -3.78 -6.71
N VAL A 74 -10.93 -2.47 -6.54
CA VAL A 74 -9.82 -1.50 -6.40
C VAL A 74 -8.96 -1.81 -5.18
N ASP A 75 -9.57 -2.19 -4.05
CA ASP A 75 -8.83 -2.56 -2.84
C ASP A 75 -7.99 -3.84 -3.04
N ILE A 76 -8.54 -4.85 -3.72
CA ILE A 76 -7.81 -6.08 -4.08
C ILE A 76 -6.60 -5.75 -4.96
N VAL A 77 -6.80 -4.98 -6.04
CA VAL A 77 -5.72 -4.57 -6.94
C VAL A 77 -4.67 -3.79 -6.17
N THR A 78 -5.09 -2.81 -5.38
CA THR A 78 -4.21 -1.95 -4.59
C THR A 78 -3.37 -2.79 -3.62
N LYS A 79 -3.98 -3.67 -2.83
CA LYS A 79 -3.27 -4.59 -1.92
C LYS A 79 -2.25 -5.47 -2.64
N SER A 80 -2.57 -5.97 -3.83
CA SER A 80 -1.64 -6.75 -4.64
C SER A 80 -0.40 -5.93 -5.07
N LEU A 81 -0.60 -4.66 -5.43
CA LEU A 81 0.48 -3.74 -5.79
C LEU A 81 1.36 -3.39 -4.60
N TRP A 82 0.77 -3.13 -3.43
CA TRP A 82 1.51 -2.90 -2.19
C TRP A 82 2.35 -4.12 -1.81
N LYS A 83 1.78 -5.32 -1.87
CA LYS A 83 2.50 -6.57 -1.60
C LYS A 83 3.66 -6.78 -2.57
N ARG A 84 3.48 -6.49 -3.87
CA ARG A 84 4.56 -6.52 -4.86
C ARG A 84 5.68 -5.55 -4.49
N ARG A 85 5.34 -4.29 -4.17
CA ARG A 85 6.31 -3.27 -3.78
C ARG A 85 7.08 -3.66 -2.51
N GLU A 86 6.40 -4.25 -1.53
CA GLU A 86 7.04 -4.71 -0.29
C GLU A 86 7.98 -5.91 -0.51
N THR A 87 7.63 -6.84 -1.40
CA THR A 87 8.55 -7.91 -1.80
C THR A 87 9.78 -7.39 -2.55
N GLU A 88 9.63 -6.33 -3.35
CA GLU A 88 10.75 -5.67 -4.03
C GLU A 88 11.65 -4.90 -3.05
N THR A 89 11.10 -4.22 -2.05
CA THR A 89 11.90 -3.53 -1.03
C THR A 89 12.64 -4.51 -0.11
N HIS A 90 12.01 -5.64 0.25
CA HIS A 90 12.68 -6.70 1.03
C HIS A 90 13.81 -7.38 0.25
N LYS A 91 13.64 -7.61 -1.07
CA LYS A 91 14.74 -8.11 -1.92
C LYS A 91 15.90 -7.13 -2.02
N ARG A 92 15.64 -5.82 -2.09
CA ARG A 92 16.68 -4.78 -2.11
C ARG A 92 17.45 -4.72 -0.78
N LYS A 93 16.76 -4.85 0.36
CA LYS A 93 17.40 -4.85 1.69
C LYS A 93 18.26 -6.10 1.94
N SER A 94 17.80 -7.28 1.49
CA SER A 94 18.59 -8.51 1.58
C SER A 94 19.84 -8.51 0.69
N HIS A 95 19.80 -7.82 -0.46
CA HIS A 95 20.98 -7.64 -1.31
C HIS A 95 21.98 -6.64 -0.72
N ASP A 96 21.50 -5.62 -0.01
CA ASP A 96 22.37 -4.64 0.66
C ASP A 96 23.07 -5.23 1.90
N ASP A 97 22.34 -6.01 2.72
CA ASP A 97 22.93 -6.71 3.87
C ASP A 97 23.98 -7.76 3.43
N ARG A 98 23.76 -8.46 2.32
CA ARG A 98 24.76 -9.40 1.76
C ARG A 98 26.00 -8.69 1.20
N LYS A 99 25.89 -7.44 0.74
CA LYS A 99 27.05 -6.64 0.32
C LYS A 99 27.84 -6.05 1.48
N MET A 100 27.21 -5.86 2.65
CA MET A 100 27.88 -5.39 3.85
C MET A 100 28.62 -6.50 4.61
N THR A 101 28.20 -7.78 4.48
CA THR A 101 28.89 -8.90 5.13
C THR A 101 30.16 -9.37 4.41
N ASP A 102 30.36 -9.05 3.12
CA ASP A 102 31.50 -9.57 2.34
C ASP A 102 32.73 -8.62 2.30
N LYS A 103 32.61 -7.41 2.86
CA LYS A 103 33.73 -6.45 2.92
C LYS A 103 34.44 -6.37 4.29
N GLY A 104 34.12 -7.28 5.21
CA GLY A 104 34.59 -7.24 6.60
C GLY A 104 35.87 -8.01 6.94
N LYS A 105 36.66 -8.46 5.95
CA LYS A 105 37.93 -9.19 6.22
C LYS A 105 39.15 -8.48 5.64
N GLN A 106 39.43 -7.25 6.08
CA GLN A 106 40.82 -6.80 6.25
C GLN A 106 40.91 -5.44 6.97
N ARG A 107 41.35 -5.52 8.22
CA ARG A 107 42.44 -4.74 8.85
C ARG A 107 42.07 -4.25 10.24
N VAL A 108 42.73 -4.89 11.20
CA VAL A 108 42.88 -4.54 12.61
C VAL A 108 43.73 -3.26 12.70
N VAL A 109 43.31 -2.31 13.56
CA VAL A 109 44.09 -1.68 14.66
C VAL A 109 43.32 -0.45 15.18
N HIS A 110 42.91 -0.56 16.45
CA HIS A 110 42.70 0.43 17.55
C HIS A 110 42.51 1.93 17.21
N THR A 111 41.55 2.68 17.79
CA THR A 111 41.37 2.95 19.23
C THR A 111 39.95 3.44 19.59
N SER A 112 39.53 3.13 20.82
CA SER A 112 38.26 3.50 21.48
C SER A 112 38.08 5.00 21.73
N LYS A 113 36.83 5.50 21.73
CA LYS A 113 36.20 6.10 22.93
C LYS A 113 34.69 6.27 22.76
N ASP A 114 34.00 5.71 23.75
CA ASP A 114 32.62 5.93 24.17
C ASP A 114 32.24 7.42 24.23
N ASN A 115 30.96 7.74 23.98
CA ASN A 115 30.17 8.75 24.71
C ASN A 115 28.78 8.94 24.07
N THR A 116 27.80 8.29 24.71
CA THR A 116 26.50 8.85 25.15
C THR A 116 25.63 9.68 24.19
N ARG A 117 24.46 9.06 23.92
CA ARG A 117 23.17 9.66 23.57
C ARG A 117 22.91 11.01 24.26
N ASP A 118 22.52 12.00 23.48
CA ASP A 118 21.31 12.84 23.68
C ASP A 118 21.48 14.18 22.95
N ARG A 119 20.77 14.35 21.83
CA ARG A 119 20.26 15.67 21.44
C ARG A 119 19.10 15.52 20.50
N SER A 120 17.93 15.30 21.10
CA SER A 120 16.67 15.73 20.52
C SER A 120 16.75 17.23 20.18
N THR A 121 16.00 17.60 19.13
CA THR A 121 15.66 18.97 18.70
C THR A 121 16.81 19.82 18.17
N ARG A 122 16.81 20.00 16.83
CA ARG A 122 16.50 21.28 16.16
C ARG A 122 17.27 21.42 14.85
N GLN A 123 16.72 20.88 13.76
CA GLN A 123 16.98 21.41 12.42
C GLN A 123 15.78 21.10 11.53
N LYS A 124 14.80 22.00 11.61
CA LYS A 124 13.85 22.21 10.53
C LYS A 124 14.58 22.94 9.41
N TYR A 125 14.17 22.63 8.18
CA TYR A 125 14.51 23.29 6.92
C TYR A 125 15.92 23.05 6.42
N GLU A 126 16.10 21.97 5.65
CA GLU A 126 16.39 22.10 4.22
C GLU A 126 15.66 20.92 3.53
N ASP A 127 14.74 21.20 2.61
CA ASP A 127 14.27 20.21 1.66
C ASP A 127 15.46 19.84 0.77
N THR A 128 16.34 18.95 1.26
CA THR A 128 17.32 18.31 0.41
C THR A 128 16.53 17.41 -0.51
N GLN A 129 16.23 17.94 -1.69
CA GLN A 129 15.61 17.25 -2.80
C GLN A 129 16.29 15.89 -2.95
N THR A 130 15.65 14.86 -2.42
CA THR A 130 16.27 13.55 -2.29
C THR A 130 16.24 12.94 -3.68
N TYR A 131 17.31 13.16 -4.44
CA TYR A 131 17.41 12.67 -5.80
C TYR A 131 17.36 11.14 -5.80
N THR A 132 16.65 10.58 -6.78
CA THR A 132 16.64 9.14 -7.02
C THR A 132 18.08 8.66 -7.26
N PRO A 133 18.56 7.63 -6.55
CA PRO A 133 19.87 7.04 -6.82
C PRO A 133 19.97 6.57 -8.28
N LEU A 134 21.16 6.67 -8.87
CA LEU A 134 21.40 6.22 -10.23
C LEU A 134 21.17 4.70 -10.34
N ASN A 135 20.47 4.29 -11.40
CA ASN A 135 20.29 2.87 -11.76
C ASN A 135 21.60 2.20 -12.23
N THR A 136 22.61 3.01 -12.58
CA THR A 136 23.91 2.57 -13.11
C THR A 136 25.06 3.19 -12.30
N PRO A 137 26.21 2.51 -12.19
CA PRO A 137 27.38 3.07 -11.51
C PRO A 137 27.91 4.30 -12.28
N ARG A 138 28.41 5.29 -11.54
CA ARG A 138 28.90 6.57 -12.07
C ARG A 138 29.89 6.41 -13.23
N THR A 139 30.77 5.41 -13.18
CA THR A 139 31.76 5.14 -14.24
C THR A 139 31.10 4.78 -15.58
N LYS A 140 30.00 4.03 -15.58
CA LYS A 140 29.28 3.69 -16.83
C LYS A 140 28.63 4.91 -17.45
N VAL A 141 27.97 5.73 -16.62
CA VAL A 141 27.37 6.99 -17.06
C VAL A 141 28.44 7.90 -17.69
N LEU A 142 29.59 8.05 -17.03
CA LEU A 142 30.70 8.86 -17.54
C LEU A 142 31.27 8.34 -18.87
N MET A 143 31.28 7.03 -19.10
CA MET A 143 31.72 6.44 -20.38
C MET A 143 30.70 6.69 -21.50
N GLU A 144 29.41 6.57 -21.22
CA GLU A 144 28.34 6.77 -22.21
C GLU A 144 28.24 8.23 -22.68
N ILE A 145 28.46 9.17 -21.77
CA ILE A 145 28.38 10.60 -22.09
C ILE A 145 29.69 11.20 -22.61
N ARG A 146 30.78 10.43 -22.64
CA ARG A 146 32.13 10.91 -23.00
C ARG A 146 32.18 11.58 -24.37
N ASP A 147 31.53 10.96 -25.36
CA ASP A 147 31.60 11.35 -26.78
C ASP A 147 30.29 12.02 -27.26
N MET A 148 29.42 12.43 -26.33
CA MET A 148 28.19 13.15 -26.67
C MET A 148 28.52 14.56 -27.16
N LYS A 149 28.19 14.84 -28.42
CA LYS A 149 28.45 16.13 -29.08
C LYS A 149 27.66 17.30 -28.49
N ASP A 150 26.58 16.99 -27.79
CA ASP A 150 25.65 17.97 -27.23
C ASP A 150 26.00 18.34 -25.77
N LEU A 151 27.10 17.78 -25.22
CA LEU A 151 27.51 17.98 -23.84
C LEU A 151 28.79 18.82 -23.74
N GLU A 152 28.67 20.02 -23.16
CA GLU A 152 29.82 20.84 -22.84
C GLU A 152 30.44 20.42 -21.50
N TRP A 153 31.70 19.95 -21.54
CA TRP A 153 32.44 19.59 -20.33
C TRP A 153 32.99 20.84 -19.62
N PRO A 154 32.89 20.91 -18.27
CA PRO A 154 33.48 22.00 -17.53
C PRO A 154 35.02 21.99 -17.65
N LYS A 155 35.62 23.18 -17.66
CA LYS A 155 37.08 23.33 -17.70
C LYS A 155 37.71 22.76 -16.42
N PRO A 156 38.85 22.04 -16.52
CA PRO A 156 39.60 21.63 -15.33
C PRO A 156 39.93 22.86 -14.49
N MET A 157 39.65 22.80 -13.19
CA MET A 157 40.14 23.81 -12.27
C MET A 157 41.64 23.58 -12.10
N ALA A 158 42.43 24.56 -12.55
CA ALA A 158 43.88 24.58 -12.44
C ALA A 158 44.32 25.02 -11.04
#